data_AF-A0A158B2I2-F1
#
_entry.id   AF-A0A158B2I2-F1
#
_cell.length_a   1.000
_cell.length_b   1.000
_cell.length_c   1.000
_cell.angle_alpha   90.00
_cell.angle_beta   90.00
_cell.angle_gamma   90.00
#
_symmetry.space_group_name_H-M   'P 1'
#
loop_
_entity.id
_entity.type
_entity.pdbx_description
1 polymer ?
#
loop_
_entity_poly.entity_id
_entity_poly.type
_entity_poly.pdbx_seq_one_letter_code
_entity_poly.pdbx_strand_id
1 'polypeptide(L)'
;MFIDLFGLDMRAIPAGVKHFDVEIVLATPYPDDMRFTEENVRLYCTPVINLFPIAADPVNVTQLETEYRVRAREQYGSTVDVYSVDTVDGIEGGKRFEYVPFAAFKHRGGMLRHEMPERYFHTRMRRGPSGRFDTWITLGGHAWDQATTLTKEKLSVSVTGTNGMLPRKALREAGITRMRGGFTNIGAVRNLISPTLPVYPPTGDRFQWRVLSHLAPNYLSLLDAEMLRGSLGIYDWSEGELNRRRINAITDVRHRPLSKLVKGGLMRGVEITVTLDSTRFAGDGDLHLFGSMLNRFLGLYATINLYTKLAIVSQPTGKRLEWPETKGEGAPF
;
A
#
# COMPACT_ATOMS: atom_id res chain seq x y z
N MET A 1 13.17 6.06 1.93
CA MET A 1 14.20 5.07 1.60
C MET A 1 14.94 4.76 2.88
N PHE A 2 15.00 3.49 3.26
CA PHE A 2 15.68 3.02 4.47
C PHE A 2 16.73 2.01 4.05
N ILE A 3 17.91 2.07 4.66
CA ILE A 3 19.03 1.17 4.41
C ILE A 3 19.50 0.71 5.79
N ASP A 4 19.55 -0.60 5.97
CA ASP A 4 20.03 -1.22 7.20
C ASP A 4 21.50 -1.59 7.04
N LEU A 5 22.30 -1.22 8.04
CA LEU A 5 23.72 -1.59 8.10
C LEU A 5 23.86 -2.81 9.02
N PHE A 6 24.13 -3.97 8.42
CA PHE A 6 24.32 -5.23 9.13
C PHE A 6 25.80 -5.49 9.43
N GLY A 7 26.07 -6.28 10.48
CA GLY A 7 27.43 -6.74 10.81
C GLY A 7 28.24 -5.80 11.71
N LEU A 8 27.65 -4.70 12.19
CA LEU A 8 28.26 -3.86 13.21
C LEU A 8 28.19 -4.53 14.58
N ASP A 9 29.34 -4.89 15.15
CA ASP A 9 29.42 -5.34 16.54
C ASP A 9 29.50 -4.15 17.49
N MET A 10 28.34 -3.73 18.00
CA MET A 10 28.25 -2.65 18.98
C MET A 10 28.97 -2.95 20.30
N ARG A 11 29.28 -4.22 20.60
CA ARG A 11 30.00 -4.60 21.83
C ARG A 11 31.51 -4.40 21.71
N ALA A 12 32.03 -4.33 20.48
CA ALA A 12 33.42 -4.02 20.23
C ALA A 12 33.76 -2.55 20.50
N ILE A 13 32.74 -1.68 20.61
CA ILE A 13 32.91 -0.26 20.91
C ILE A 13 33.18 -0.08 22.42
N PRO A 14 34.34 0.48 22.83
CA PRO A 14 34.66 0.65 24.24
C PRO A 14 33.64 1.53 24.98
N ALA A 15 33.35 1.17 26.23
CA ALA A 15 32.47 1.97 27.09
C ALA A 15 33.04 3.37 27.32
N GLY A 16 32.21 4.41 27.17
CA GLY A 16 32.58 5.82 27.37
C GLY A 16 33.03 6.56 26.12
N VAL A 17 33.12 5.89 24.97
CA VAL A 17 33.37 6.53 23.68
C VAL A 17 32.16 7.38 23.27
N LYS A 18 32.39 8.66 22.96
CA LYS A 18 31.33 9.60 22.55
C LYS A 18 31.00 9.51 21.06
N HIS A 19 32.00 9.19 20.23
CA HIS A 19 31.87 9.11 18.78
C HIS A 19 32.77 8.00 18.25
N PHE A 20 32.33 7.33 17.20
CA PHE A 20 33.12 6.40 16.42
C PHE A 20 32.76 6.60 14.95
N ASP A 21 33.70 6.27 14.07
CA ASP A 21 33.52 6.41 12.64
C ASP A 21 33.27 5.05 12.00
N VAL A 22 32.44 5.03 10.96
CA VAL A 22 32.22 3.86 10.11
C VAL A 22 32.65 4.23 8.71
N GLU A 23 33.70 3.56 8.21
CA GLU A 23 34.19 3.77 6.86
C GLU A 23 33.48 2.80 5.89
N ILE A 24 32.77 3.35 4.92
CA ILE A 24 32.07 2.58 3.89
C ILE A 24 32.92 2.57 2.63
N VAL A 25 33.63 1.47 2.39
CA VAL A 25 34.45 1.29 1.19
C VAL A 25 33.56 0.82 0.04
N LEU A 26 33.42 1.67 -0.98
CA LEU A 26 32.65 1.36 -2.20
C LEU A 26 33.53 0.61 -3.22
N ALA A 27 32.93 -0.36 -3.92
CA ALA A 27 33.63 -1.08 -5.00
C ALA A 27 33.89 -0.21 -6.24
N THR A 28 33.14 0.88 -6.39
CA THR A 28 33.27 1.85 -7.47
C THR A 28 33.45 3.25 -6.88
N PRO A 29 34.18 4.15 -7.57
CA PRO A 29 34.33 5.53 -7.12
C PRO A 29 32.97 6.22 -6.99
N TYR A 30 32.83 7.05 -5.96
CA TYR A 30 31.64 7.90 -5.81
C TYR A 30 31.64 8.99 -6.90
N PRO A 31 30.51 9.29 -7.54
CA PRO A 31 30.46 10.29 -8.61
C PRO A 31 30.85 11.70 -8.11
N ASP A 32 31.78 12.35 -8.81
CA ASP A 32 32.29 13.68 -8.43
C ASP A 32 31.23 14.81 -8.53
N ASP A 33 30.19 14.59 -9.33
CA ASP A 33 29.07 15.53 -9.52
C ASP A 33 28.01 15.44 -8.41
N MET A 34 28.10 14.43 -7.53
CA MET A 34 27.19 14.27 -6.41
C MET A 34 27.81 14.83 -5.13
N ARG A 35 27.08 15.72 -4.46
CA ARG A 35 27.48 16.22 -3.14
C ARG A 35 26.93 15.32 -2.04
N PHE A 36 27.81 14.75 -1.22
CA PHE A 36 27.44 14.01 -0.02
C PHE A 36 27.71 14.83 1.24
N THR A 37 26.71 14.99 2.08
CA THR A 37 26.73 15.81 3.30
C THR A 37 26.02 15.10 4.44
N GLU A 38 26.13 15.65 5.66
CA GLU A 38 25.38 15.18 6.83
C GLU A 38 23.84 15.22 6.65
N GLU A 39 23.34 15.93 5.64
CA GLU A 39 21.91 15.99 5.34
C GLU A 39 21.40 14.75 4.62
N ASN A 40 22.30 14.02 3.95
CA ASN A 40 21.96 12.84 3.16
C ASN A 40 21.73 11.58 4.01
N VAL A 41 22.28 11.55 5.23
CA VAL A 41 22.11 10.42 6.17
C VAL A 41 21.53 10.94 7.47
N ARG A 42 20.33 10.45 7.81
CA ARG A 42 19.64 10.80 9.04
C ARG A 42 19.25 9.52 9.78
N LEU A 43 19.53 9.49 11.07
CA LEU A 43 19.07 8.45 11.99
C LEU A 43 17.73 8.87 12.63
N TYR A 44 17.05 7.92 13.28
CA TYR A 44 15.81 8.18 14.04
C TYR A 44 14.67 8.78 13.21
N CYS A 45 14.59 8.37 11.95
CA CYS A 45 13.54 8.81 11.03
C CYS A 45 12.60 7.64 10.75
N THR A 46 11.31 7.92 10.66
CA THR A 46 10.28 6.93 10.27
C THR A 46 9.20 7.63 9.45
N PRO A 47 8.62 6.97 8.42
CA PRO A 47 7.42 7.51 7.78
C PRO A 47 6.28 7.48 8.80
N VAL A 48 5.42 8.49 8.74
CA VAL A 48 4.20 8.57 9.55
C VAL A 48 3.02 8.90 8.65
N ILE A 49 1.85 8.35 8.99
CA ILE A 49 0.60 8.59 8.26
C ILE A 49 -0.36 9.31 9.21
N ASN A 50 -1.08 10.31 8.70
CA ASN A 50 -2.02 11.10 9.48
C ASN A 50 -3.34 10.33 9.71
N LEU A 51 -3.37 9.48 10.73
CA LEU A 51 -4.53 8.72 11.15
C LEU A 51 -4.73 8.85 12.66
N PHE A 52 -5.97 9.00 13.10
CA PHE A 52 -6.30 9.13 14.51
C PHE A 52 -7.70 8.56 14.81
N PRO A 53 -7.90 7.90 15.97
CA PRO A 53 -9.19 7.33 16.33
C PRO A 53 -10.19 8.42 16.73
N ILE A 54 -11.42 8.34 16.22
CA ILE A 54 -12.53 9.24 16.56
C ILE A 54 -13.86 8.49 16.61
N ALA A 55 -14.86 9.11 17.24
CA ALA A 55 -16.23 8.65 17.14
C ALA A 55 -16.93 9.31 15.93
N ALA A 56 -17.80 8.57 15.26
CA ALA A 56 -18.74 9.14 14.29
C ALA A 56 -20.00 9.68 14.99
N ASP A 57 -20.79 10.45 14.25
CA ASP A 57 -22.16 10.78 14.64
C ASP A 57 -23.01 9.50 14.74
N PRO A 58 -23.87 9.36 15.77
CA PRO A 58 -24.76 8.22 15.87
C PRO A 58 -25.65 8.12 14.63
N VAL A 59 -25.69 6.94 14.02
CA VAL A 59 -26.50 6.69 12.82
C VAL A 59 -27.85 6.16 13.26
N ASN A 60 -28.94 6.86 12.91
CA ASN A 60 -30.29 6.37 13.18
C ASN A 60 -30.74 5.49 12.01
N VAL A 61 -30.94 4.20 12.27
CA VAL A 61 -31.38 3.22 11.27
C VAL A 61 -32.90 3.15 11.32
N THR A 62 -33.53 3.55 10.22
CA THR A 62 -34.99 3.54 10.07
C THR A 62 -35.49 2.35 9.25
N GLN A 63 -34.57 1.61 8.63
CA GLN A 63 -34.82 0.54 7.68
C GLN A 63 -35.54 0.98 6.39
N LEU A 64 -35.66 2.29 6.15
CA LEU A 64 -36.18 2.86 4.91
C LEU A 64 -35.10 3.07 3.85
N GLU A 65 -33.84 3.07 4.29
CA GLU A 65 -32.67 3.26 3.44
C GLU A 65 -31.84 1.97 3.43
N THR A 66 -31.24 1.68 2.28
CA THR A 66 -30.35 0.52 2.09
C THR A 66 -28.94 0.76 2.64
N GLU A 67 -28.54 2.02 2.77
CA GLU A 67 -27.21 2.42 3.19
C GLU A 67 -27.31 3.70 4.01
N TYR A 68 -26.50 3.80 5.06
CA TYR A 68 -26.47 4.95 5.94
C TYR A 68 -25.11 5.64 5.90
N ARG A 69 -25.12 6.97 5.88
CA ARG A 69 -23.87 7.75 5.80
C ARG A 69 -23.22 7.86 7.17
N VAL A 70 -21.91 7.59 7.21
CA VAL A 70 -21.06 7.79 8.39
C VAL A 70 -20.33 9.11 8.27
N ARG A 71 -20.42 9.94 9.30
CA ARG A 71 -19.73 11.23 9.39
C ARG A 71 -18.95 11.32 10.69
N ALA A 72 -17.74 11.87 10.63
CA ALA A 72 -17.03 12.27 11.83
C ALA A 72 -17.85 13.33 12.58
N ARG A 73 -17.86 13.28 13.93
CA ARG A 73 -18.56 14.28 14.73
C ARG A 73 -18.05 15.68 14.44
N GLU A 74 -18.94 16.66 14.40
CA GLU A 74 -18.63 18.06 14.07
C GLU A 74 -17.53 18.65 14.97
N GLN A 75 -17.45 18.22 16.23
CA GLN A 75 -16.42 18.64 17.19
C GLN A 75 -14.97 18.37 16.73
N TYR A 76 -14.76 17.41 15.83
CA TYR A 76 -13.42 17.11 15.28
C TYR A 76 -13.05 18.04 14.11
N GLY A 77 -14.00 18.85 13.63
CA GLY A 77 -13.83 19.81 12.55
C GLY A 77 -14.30 19.29 11.19
N SER A 78 -14.74 20.23 10.34
CA SER A 78 -15.32 19.96 9.01
C SER A 78 -14.32 19.46 7.94
N THR A 79 -13.04 19.38 8.29
CA THR A 79 -11.95 18.91 7.44
C THR A 79 -11.56 17.46 7.72
N VAL A 80 -12.17 16.82 8.71
CA VAL A 80 -11.91 15.42 9.04
C VAL A 80 -12.73 14.52 8.13
N ASP A 81 -12.03 13.68 7.38
CA ASP A 81 -12.61 12.65 6.54
C ASP A 81 -12.49 11.29 7.26
N VAL A 82 -13.49 10.42 7.07
CA VAL A 82 -13.49 9.06 7.62
C VAL A 82 -12.59 8.18 6.75
N TYR A 83 -11.55 7.60 7.34
CA TYR A 83 -10.61 6.69 6.66
C TYR A 83 -11.12 5.25 6.66
N SER A 84 -11.49 4.73 7.83
CA SER A 84 -12.06 3.39 8.00
C SER A 84 -13.13 3.39 9.07
N VAL A 85 -14.09 2.47 8.94
CA VAL A 85 -15.02 2.14 10.03
C VAL A 85 -14.43 0.94 10.76
N ASP A 86 -14.17 1.12 12.05
CA ASP A 86 -13.42 0.15 12.84
C ASP A 86 -14.36 -0.76 13.63
N THR A 87 -15.37 -0.19 14.29
CA THR A 87 -16.42 -0.95 15.01
C THR A 87 -17.79 -0.34 14.80
N VAL A 88 -18.81 -1.19 14.76
CA VAL A 88 -20.22 -0.81 14.68
C VAL A 88 -21.01 -1.56 15.75
N ASP A 89 -21.64 -0.80 16.65
CA ASP A 89 -22.48 -1.31 17.71
C ASP A 89 -23.92 -0.80 17.53
N GLY A 90 -24.89 -1.70 17.45
CA GLY A 90 -26.30 -1.35 17.45
C GLY A 90 -26.87 -1.24 18.85
N ILE A 91 -27.78 -0.30 19.03
CA ILE A 91 -28.52 -0.06 20.27
C ILE A 91 -30.01 -0.08 19.95
N GLU A 92 -30.72 -1.04 20.52
CA GLU A 92 -32.16 -1.26 20.34
C GLU A 92 -32.80 -1.54 21.70
N GLY A 93 -33.84 -0.79 22.08
CA GLY A 93 -34.54 -1.00 23.35
C GLY A 93 -33.63 -0.98 24.61
N GLY A 94 -32.49 -0.29 24.54
CA GLY A 94 -31.49 -0.25 25.62
C GLY A 94 -30.50 -1.42 25.65
N LYS A 95 -30.64 -2.42 24.76
CA LYS A 95 -29.66 -3.51 24.58
C LYS A 95 -28.65 -3.12 23.51
N ARG A 96 -27.38 -3.46 23.74
CA ARG A 96 -26.28 -3.25 22.81
C ARG A 96 -25.87 -4.58 22.17
N PHE A 97 -25.60 -4.57 20.88
CA PHE A 97 -25.09 -5.72 20.13
C PHE A 97 -24.06 -5.28 19.08
N GLU A 98 -23.15 -6.18 18.77
CA GLU A 98 -22.04 -5.93 17.85
C GLU A 98 -22.40 -6.34 16.41
N TYR A 99 -21.84 -5.61 15.45
CA TYR A 99 -21.82 -5.97 14.04
C TYR A 99 -20.46 -6.46 13.62
N VAL A 100 -20.42 -7.63 12.99
CA VAL A 100 -19.16 -8.18 12.48
C VAL A 100 -18.87 -7.59 11.08
N PRO A 101 -17.64 -7.16 10.78
CA PRO A 101 -17.29 -6.74 9.42
C PRO A 101 -17.50 -7.88 8.41
N PHE A 102 -18.18 -7.62 7.29
CA PHE A 102 -18.47 -8.62 6.26
C PHE A 102 -17.21 -9.34 5.73
N ALA A 103 -16.09 -8.63 5.66
CA ALA A 103 -14.81 -9.18 5.21
C ALA A 103 -14.27 -10.28 6.16
N ALA A 104 -14.59 -10.24 7.46
CA ALA A 104 -14.01 -11.14 8.45
C ALA A 104 -14.34 -12.63 8.23
N PHE A 105 -15.46 -12.93 7.57
CA PHE A 105 -15.88 -14.31 7.28
C PHE A 105 -15.86 -14.68 5.79
N LYS A 106 -15.96 -13.71 4.86
CA LYS A 106 -15.95 -14.00 3.41
C LYS A 106 -14.63 -14.60 2.92
N HIS A 107 -13.50 -14.21 3.50
CA HIS A 107 -12.17 -14.66 3.05
C HIS A 107 -11.82 -16.11 3.47
N ARG A 108 -12.71 -16.80 4.19
CA ARG A 108 -12.51 -18.21 4.60
C ARG A 108 -12.98 -19.24 3.56
N GLY A 109 -13.19 -18.85 2.30
CA GLY A 109 -13.27 -19.78 1.17
C GLY A 109 -14.37 -20.86 1.20
N GLY A 110 -15.31 -20.81 2.15
CA GLY A 110 -16.35 -21.80 2.32
C GLY A 110 -17.71 -21.13 2.47
N MET A 111 -18.58 -21.29 1.47
CA MET A 111 -20.00 -21.02 1.64
C MET A 111 -20.60 -22.10 2.55
N LEU A 112 -20.81 -21.77 3.82
CA LEU A 112 -21.85 -22.39 4.62
C LEU A 112 -22.83 -21.27 4.99
N ARG A 113 -24.05 -21.29 4.43
CA ARG A 113 -25.16 -20.40 4.82
C ARG A 113 -25.40 -20.39 6.35
N HIS A 114 -24.93 -21.42 7.05
CA HIS A 114 -25.03 -21.59 8.51
C HIS A 114 -23.97 -20.84 9.33
N GLU A 115 -22.90 -20.30 8.73
CA GLU A 115 -21.85 -19.54 9.45
C GLU A 115 -21.98 -18.02 9.30
N MET A 116 -23.00 -17.54 8.58
CA MET A 116 -23.24 -16.10 8.47
C MET A 116 -23.60 -15.53 9.85
N PRO A 117 -22.89 -14.50 10.34
CA PRO A 117 -23.22 -13.87 11.61
C PRO A 117 -24.66 -13.36 11.64
N GLU A 118 -25.25 -13.28 12.84
CA GLU A 118 -26.58 -12.68 13.01
C GLU A 118 -26.65 -11.24 12.48
N ARG A 119 -25.55 -10.49 12.62
CA ARG A 119 -25.41 -9.10 12.19
C ARG A 119 -24.02 -8.86 11.61
N TYR A 120 -23.98 -8.29 10.42
CA TYR A 120 -22.77 -7.83 9.79
C TYR A 120 -22.93 -6.46 9.16
N PHE A 121 -21.81 -5.79 8.93
CA PHE A 121 -21.79 -4.53 8.18
C PHE A 121 -20.79 -4.58 7.03
N HIS A 122 -21.09 -3.81 5.99
CA HIS A 122 -20.20 -3.58 4.86
C HIS A 122 -20.02 -2.07 4.66
N THR A 123 -18.80 -1.63 4.42
CA THR A 123 -18.48 -0.23 4.18
C THR A 123 -18.27 0.05 2.70
N ARG A 124 -18.78 1.18 2.21
CA ARG A 124 -18.51 1.65 0.86
C ARG A 124 -18.11 3.12 0.87
N MET A 125 -17.03 3.45 0.17
CA MET A 125 -16.67 4.83 -0.12
C MET A 125 -17.20 5.25 -1.48
N ARG A 126 -17.77 6.45 -1.57
CA ARG A 126 -18.27 7.03 -2.81
C ARG A 126 -17.86 8.49 -2.92
N ARG A 127 -17.47 8.93 -4.10
CA ARG A 127 -17.18 10.34 -4.34
C ARG A 127 -18.49 11.13 -4.35
N GLY A 128 -18.64 12.06 -3.42
CA GLY A 128 -19.79 12.96 -3.33
C GLY A 128 -19.67 14.16 -4.28
N PRO A 129 -20.73 14.99 -4.38
CA PRO A 129 -20.76 16.15 -5.28
C PRO A 129 -19.68 17.22 -4.97
N SER A 130 -19.24 17.30 -3.72
CA SER A 130 -18.15 18.19 -3.29
C SER A 130 -16.76 17.71 -3.74
N GLY A 131 -16.68 16.56 -4.40
CA GLY A 131 -15.44 15.90 -4.79
C GLY A 131 -14.75 15.11 -3.67
N ARG A 132 -15.25 15.20 -2.43
CA ARG A 132 -14.77 14.39 -1.28
C ARG A 132 -15.35 12.98 -1.31
N PHE A 133 -14.71 12.05 -0.60
CA PHE A 133 -15.23 10.71 -0.43
C PHE A 133 -16.11 10.63 0.82
N ASP A 134 -17.32 10.12 0.63
CA ASP A 134 -18.28 9.82 1.68
C ASP A 134 -18.25 8.34 2.00
N THR A 135 -18.24 8.03 3.30
CA THR A 135 -18.29 6.66 3.81
C THR A 135 -19.72 6.29 4.15
N TRP A 136 -20.15 5.14 3.65
CA TRP A 136 -21.47 4.58 3.85
C TRP A 136 -21.35 3.20 4.46
N ILE A 137 -22.32 2.84 5.31
CA ILE A 137 -22.47 1.51 5.88
C ILE A 137 -23.76 0.87 5.38
N THR A 138 -23.63 -0.38 4.98
CA THR A 138 -24.74 -1.29 4.67
C THR A 138 -24.78 -2.33 5.78
N LEU A 139 -25.97 -2.64 6.24
CA LEU A 139 -26.19 -3.61 7.31
C LEU A 139 -26.86 -4.86 6.74
N GLY A 140 -26.61 -6.01 7.36
CA GLY A 140 -27.24 -7.27 6.98
C GLY A 140 -27.01 -8.36 8.01
N GLY A 141 -27.50 -9.57 7.73
CA GLY A 141 -27.39 -10.73 8.61
C GLY A 141 -28.74 -11.41 8.83
N HIS A 142 -28.74 -12.59 9.46
CA HIS A 142 -29.97 -13.36 9.68
C HIS A 142 -31.02 -12.61 10.50
N ALA A 143 -30.59 -11.76 11.44
CA ALA A 143 -31.49 -10.93 12.22
C ALA A 143 -32.25 -9.91 11.34
N TRP A 144 -31.68 -9.49 10.21
CA TRP A 144 -32.35 -8.65 9.22
C TRP A 144 -33.28 -9.42 8.31
N ASP A 145 -32.82 -10.56 7.79
CA ASP A 145 -33.58 -11.34 6.82
C ASP A 145 -34.84 -11.97 7.45
N GLN A 146 -34.82 -12.21 8.76
CA GLN A 146 -35.94 -12.79 9.51
C GLN A 146 -36.78 -11.73 10.26
N ALA A 147 -36.41 -10.45 10.19
CA ALA A 147 -37.14 -9.37 10.85
C ALA A 147 -38.53 -9.20 10.22
N THR A 148 -39.57 -9.45 11.01
CA THR A 148 -40.98 -9.24 10.62
C THR A 148 -41.44 -7.80 10.84
N THR A 149 -40.63 -6.98 11.53
CA THR A 149 -40.93 -5.59 11.89
C THR A 149 -39.74 -4.70 11.65
N LEU A 150 -39.99 -3.47 11.16
CA LEU A 150 -38.96 -2.47 10.95
C LEU A 150 -38.52 -1.84 12.28
N THR A 151 -37.57 -2.46 12.96
CA THR A 151 -37.07 -1.95 14.24
C THR A 151 -36.11 -0.79 14.04
N LYS A 152 -36.35 0.28 14.81
CA LYS A 152 -35.49 1.47 14.84
C LYS A 152 -34.35 1.21 15.81
N GLU A 153 -33.13 1.25 15.31
CA GLU A 153 -31.91 1.13 16.10
C GLU A 153 -31.02 2.35 15.92
N LYS A 154 -30.14 2.58 16.90
CA LYS A 154 -29.08 3.59 16.80
C LYS A 154 -27.74 2.89 16.73
N LEU A 155 -26.92 3.25 15.75
CA LEU A 155 -25.56 2.74 15.67
C LEU A 155 -24.58 3.71 16.33
N SER A 156 -23.79 3.17 17.24
CA SER A 156 -22.56 3.79 17.72
C SER A 156 -21.41 3.28 16.86
N VAL A 157 -20.72 4.19 16.18
CA VAL A 157 -19.70 3.83 15.19
C VAL A 157 -18.36 4.45 15.58
N SER A 158 -17.34 3.61 15.73
CA SER A 158 -15.95 4.02 15.92
C SER A 158 -15.25 4.04 14.56
N VAL A 159 -14.52 5.11 14.28
CA VAL A 159 -13.85 5.28 12.98
C VAL A 159 -12.43 5.79 13.17
N THR A 160 -11.57 5.46 12.23
CA THR A 160 -10.28 6.13 12.08
C THR A 160 -10.48 7.32 11.15
N GLY A 161 -10.08 8.50 11.60
CA GLY A 161 -10.16 9.74 10.85
C GLY A 161 -8.82 10.16 10.26
N THR A 162 -8.88 11.04 9.26
CA THR A 162 -7.73 11.76 8.71
C THR A 162 -8.11 13.21 8.41
N ASN A 163 -7.17 14.15 8.38
CA ASN A 163 -7.46 15.55 8.07
C ASN A 163 -7.51 15.87 6.56
N GLY A 164 -7.64 14.85 5.71
CA GLY A 164 -7.72 14.99 4.26
C GLY A 164 -6.60 15.87 3.71
N MET A 165 -6.97 16.92 2.98
CA MET A 165 -6.03 17.84 2.33
C MET A 165 -5.36 18.85 3.27
N LEU A 166 -5.80 18.97 4.51
CA LEU A 166 -5.33 20.01 5.44
C LEU A 166 -3.82 19.97 5.68
N PRO A 167 -3.17 18.81 5.96
CA PRO A 167 -1.74 18.77 6.23
C PRO A 167 -0.92 19.29 5.05
N ARG A 168 -1.32 18.97 3.82
CA ARG A 168 -0.65 19.45 2.60
C ARG A 168 -0.77 20.96 2.42
N LYS A 169 -1.91 21.56 2.81
CA LYS A 169 -2.16 23.00 2.67
C LYS A 169 -1.45 23.81 3.75
N ALA A 170 -1.42 23.30 4.98
CA ALA A 170 -0.96 24.05 6.15
C ALA A 170 0.50 23.80 6.52
N LEU A 171 1.05 22.61 6.23
CA LEU A 171 2.39 22.22 6.65
C LEU A 171 3.37 22.27 5.48
N ARG A 172 4.58 22.75 5.79
CA ARG A 172 5.76 22.71 4.92
C ARG A 172 6.82 21.83 5.56
N GLU A 173 7.95 21.69 4.87
CA GLU A 173 9.16 21.11 5.44
C GLU A 173 9.51 21.80 6.77
N ALA A 174 9.97 21.01 7.74
CA ALA A 174 10.26 21.46 9.11
C ALA A 174 9.09 22.17 9.84
N GLY A 175 7.84 22.01 9.39
CA GLY A 175 6.66 22.60 10.01
C GLY A 175 6.13 21.87 11.26
N ILE A 176 6.41 20.57 11.41
CA ILE A 176 6.02 19.77 12.58
C ILE A 176 7.15 19.82 13.61
N THR A 177 7.11 20.79 14.52
CA THR A 177 8.19 21.02 15.50
C THR A 177 7.82 20.67 16.94
N ARG A 178 6.54 20.40 17.20
CA ARG A 178 6.01 20.19 18.55
C ARG A 178 5.68 18.73 18.78
N MET A 179 6.12 18.22 19.93
CA MET A 179 5.72 16.91 20.45
C MET A 179 4.52 17.06 21.37
N ARG A 180 3.78 15.95 21.53
CA ARG A 180 2.93 15.78 22.71
C ARG A 180 3.83 15.54 23.92
N GLY A 181 3.45 16.03 25.10
CA GLY A 181 4.19 15.75 26.34
C GLY A 181 4.22 14.25 26.69
N GLY A 182 5.20 13.83 27.49
CA GLY A 182 5.32 12.46 28.01
C GLY A 182 6.49 11.64 27.44
N PHE A 183 7.35 12.23 26.60
CA PHE A 183 8.56 11.57 26.09
C PHE A 183 9.81 12.13 26.78
N THR A 184 10.59 11.28 27.44
CA THR A 184 11.77 11.69 28.22
C THR A 184 13.08 11.68 27.42
N ASN A 185 13.13 10.95 26.30
CA ASN A 185 14.36 10.70 25.53
C ASN A 185 14.31 11.27 24.09
N ILE A 186 13.48 12.28 23.85
CA ILE A 186 13.35 12.92 22.53
C ILE A 186 13.68 14.40 22.69
N GLY A 187 14.75 14.85 22.03
CA GLY A 187 15.17 16.26 22.09
C GLY A 187 14.33 17.19 21.23
N ALA A 188 13.96 16.74 20.03
CA ALA A 188 13.14 17.51 19.09
C ALA A 188 12.47 16.59 18.06
N VAL A 189 11.41 17.09 17.43
CA VAL A 189 10.80 16.47 16.25
C VAL A 189 10.80 17.47 15.10
N ARG A 190 11.00 16.95 13.89
CA ARG A 190 10.83 17.71 12.65
C ARG A 190 10.42 16.78 11.53
N ASN A 191 9.53 17.22 10.65
CA ASN A 191 9.29 16.52 9.39
C ASN A 191 10.38 16.89 8.37
N LEU A 192 10.94 15.86 7.73
CA LEU A 192 11.98 16.02 6.71
C LEU A 192 11.45 16.47 5.35
N ILE A 193 10.19 16.18 5.05
CA ILE A 193 9.55 16.53 3.79
C ILE A 193 8.18 17.12 4.06
N SER A 194 7.69 17.92 3.12
CA SER A 194 6.29 18.35 3.12
C SER A 194 5.36 17.13 3.02
N PRO A 195 4.24 17.09 3.76
CA PRO A 195 3.26 16.01 3.63
C PRO A 195 2.82 15.81 2.18
N THR A 196 2.56 14.56 1.80
CA THR A 196 2.07 14.20 0.47
C THR A 196 0.59 14.57 0.32
N LEU A 197 0.10 14.54 -0.91
CA LEU A 197 -1.33 14.61 -1.18
C LEU A 197 -2.00 13.30 -0.73
N PRO A 198 -3.20 13.35 -0.14
CA PRO A 198 -4.07 12.18 -0.06
C PRO A 198 -4.31 11.61 -1.46
N VAL A 199 -4.16 10.30 -1.59
CA VAL A 199 -4.37 9.58 -2.84
C VAL A 199 -5.61 8.71 -2.65
N TYR A 200 -6.60 8.92 -3.51
CA TYR A 200 -7.86 8.18 -3.48
C TYR A 200 -7.90 7.15 -4.61
N PRO A 201 -8.61 6.03 -4.42
CA PRO A 201 -8.70 5.02 -5.46
C PRO A 201 -9.38 5.59 -6.71
N PRO A 202 -8.89 5.25 -7.92
CA PRO A 202 -9.50 5.71 -9.16
C PRO A 202 -10.91 5.14 -9.29
N THR A 203 -11.87 6.01 -9.61
CA THR A 203 -13.29 5.65 -9.82
C THR A 203 -13.66 5.56 -11.30
N GLY A 204 -12.68 5.56 -12.21
CA GLY A 204 -12.88 5.56 -13.66
C GLY A 204 -13.35 4.22 -14.24
N ASP A 205 -13.64 4.24 -15.55
CA ASP A 205 -14.25 3.10 -16.26
C ASP A 205 -13.41 1.81 -16.14
N ARG A 206 -14.10 0.72 -15.80
CA ARG A 206 -13.58 -0.66 -15.72
C ARG A 206 -12.29 -0.86 -14.90
N PHE A 207 -11.93 0.06 -14.00
CA PHE A 207 -10.74 -0.09 -13.14
C PHE A 207 -10.75 -1.41 -12.36
N GLN A 208 -11.89 -1.74 -11.74
CA GLN A 208 -12.07 -2.99 -10.99
C GLN A 208 -11.90 -4.22 -11.88
N TRP A 209 -12.37 -4.17 -13.13
CA TRP A 209 -12.19 -5.26 -14.09
C TRP A 209 -10.73 -5.42 -14.50
N ARG A 210 -10.01 -4.31 -14.70
CA ARG A 210 -8.56 -4.36 -14.95
C ARG A 210 -7.81 -4.97 -13.77
N VAL A 211 -8.21 -4.63 -12.53
CA VAL A 211 -7.69 -5.26 -11.31
C VAL A 211 -7.89 -6.78 -11.35
N LEU A 212 -9.13 -7.23 -11.53
CA LEU A 212 -9.45 -8.67 -11.57
C LEU A 212 -8.70 -9.40 -12.70
N SER A 213 -8.58 -8.80 -13.89
CA SER A 213 -7.89 -9.40 -15.02
C SER A 213 -6.38 -9.57 -14.79
N HIS A 214 -5.71 -8.63 -14.11
CA HIS A 214 -4.26 -8.79 -13.85
C HIS A 214 -3.95 -9.78 -12.72
N LEU A 215 -4.94 -10.15 -11.90
CA LEU A 215 -4.83 -11.20 -10.90
C LEU A 215 -5.01 -12.60 -11.50
N ALA A 216 -5.32 -12.71 -12.80
CA ALA A 216 -5.51 -14.01 -13.43
C ALA A 216 -4.20 -14.83 -13.46
N PRO A 217 -4.26 -16.16 -13.21
CA PRO A 217 -3.06 -17.02 -13.15
C PRO A 217 -2.22 -17.07 -14.43
N ASN A 218 -2.82 -16.78 -15.58
CA ASN A 218 -2.15 -16.86 -16.90
C ASN A 218 -1.42 -15.57 -17.29
N TYR A 219 -1.29 -14.62 -16.37
CA TYR A 219 -0.73 -13.29 -16.66
C TYR A 219 0.68 -13.33 -17.27
N LEU A 220 1.59 -14.17 -16.73
CA LEU A 220 2.98 -14.25 -17.23
C LEU A 220 3.08 -14.70 -18.69
N SER A 221 2.20 -15.60 -19.12
CA SER A 221 2.22 -16.15 -20.48
C SER A 221 1.80 -15.12 -21.53
N LEU A 222 1.04 -14.10 -21.14
CA LEU A 222 0.54 -13.04 -22.01
C LEU A 222 1.35 -11.74 -21.86
N LEU A 223 2.39 -11.74 -21.03
CA LEU A 223 3.10 -10.53 -20.68
C LEU A 223 3.89 -9.97 -21.87
N ASP A 224 3.46 -8.79 -22.32
CA ASP A 224 4.19 -7.91 -23.22
C ASP A 224 4.42 -6.54 -22.56
N ALA A 225 5.05 -5.63 -23.31
CA ALA A 225 5.34 -4.28 -22.80
C ALA A 225 4.07 -3.46 -22.51
N GLU A 226 3.01 -3.62 -23.31
CA GLU A 226 1.77 -2.87 -23.14
C GLU A 226 0.99 -3.36 -21.92
N MET A 227 0.86 -4.69 -21.76
CA MET A 227 0.24 -5.31 -20.61
C MET A 227 0.98 -4.98 -19.32
N LEU A 228 2.32 -5.00 -19.33
CA LEU A 228 3.11 -4.64 -18.16
C LEU A 228 2.90 -3.17 -17.78
N ARG A 229 2.95 -2.25 -18.74
CA ARG A 229 2.63 -0.83 -18.51
C ARG A 229 1.21 -0.64 -17.99
N GLY A 230 0.25 -1.31 -18.62
CA GLY A 230 -1.15 -1.27 -18.25
C GLY A 230 -1.42 -1.79 -16.84
N SER A 231 -0.63 -2.77 -16.39
CA SER A 231 -0.72 -3.36 -15.05
C SER A 231 -0.04 -2.52 -14.00
N LEU A 232 1.16 -1.99 -14.26
CA LEU A 232 1.82 -1.03 -13.37
C LEU A 232 1.00 0.26 -13.23
N GLY A 233 0.34 0.70 -14.29
CA GLY A 233 -0.56 1.85 -14.27
C GLY A 233 -1.82 1.65 -13.42
N ILE A 234 -2.14 0.42 -12.99
CA ILE A 234 -3.22 0.18 -12.01
C ILE A 234 -2.80 0.64 -10.61
N TYR A 235 -1.50 0.63 -10.32
CA TYR A 235 -0.95 1.04 -9.02
C TYR A 235 -0.52 2.50 -8.98
N ASP A 236 -0.42 3.16 -10.14
CA ASP A 236 -0.14 4.59 -10.21
C ASP A 236 -1.41 5.40 -9.98
N TRP A 237 -1.79 5.54 -8.71
CA TRP A 237 -2.87 6.42 -8.28
C TRP A 237 -2.39 7.86 -8.08
N SER A 238 -1.07 8.07 -8.20
CA SER A 238 -0.50 9.41 -8.20
C SER A 238 -0.69 10.02 -9.57
N GLU A 239 -1.19 11.26 -9.63
CA GLU A 239 -1.19 12.05 -10.87
C GLU A 239 0.22 12.62 -11.17
N GLY A 240 1.27 11.87 -10.82
CA GLY A 240 2.66 12.30 -10.86
C GLY A 240 3.32 11.94 -12.18
N GLU A 241 3.97 12.92 -12.82
CA GLU A 241 4.65 12.72 -14.11
C GLU A 241 5.82 11.72 -14.02
N LEU A 242 6.52 11.66 -12.89
CA LEU A 242 7.68 10.79 -12.70
C LEU A 242 7.32 9.30 -12.81
N ASN A 243 6.23 8.86 -12.19
CA ASN A 243 5.81 7.45 -12.26
C ASN A 243 5.37 7.09 -13.67
N ARG A 244 4.58 7.95 -14.31
CA ARG A 244 4.18 7.78 -15.71
C ARG A 244 5.38 7.73 -16.64
N ARG A 245 6.40 8.57 -16.43
CA ARG A 245 7.65 8.58 -17.19
C ARG A 245 8.41 7.26 -17.05
N ARG A 246 8.54 6.73 -15.83
CA ARG A 246 9.16 5.42 -15.55
C ARG A 246 8.39 4.25 -16.16
N ILE A 247 7.06 4.22 -16.03
CA ILE A 247 6.21 3.19 -16.64
C ILE A 247 6.36 3.22 -18.16
N ASN A 248 6.31 4.42 -18.76
CA ASN A 248 6.50 4.58 -20.20
C ASN A 248 7.94 4.36 -20.67
N ALA A 249 8.88 4.10 -19.77
CA ALA A 249 10.25 3.71 -20.13
C ALA A 249 10.35 2.24 -20.54
N ILE A 250 9.34 1.42 -20.24
CA ILE A 250 9.26 0.04 -20.70
C ILE A 250 9.02 0.05 -22.21
N THR A 251 10.03 -0.32 -23.00
CA THR A 251 9.97 -0.33 -24.46
C THR A 251 9.64 -1.71 -25.01
N ASP A 252 10.20 -2.77 -24.42
CA ASP A 252 10.02 -4.15 -24.89
C ASP A 252 10.01 -5.13 -23.71
N VAL A 253 9.27 -6.23 -23.85
CA VAL A 253 9.25 -7.33 -22.87
C VAL A 253 9.26 -8.64 -23.64
N ARG A 254 10.23 -9.50 -23.32
CA ARG A 254 10.39 -10.83 -23.91
C ARG A 254 10.44 -11.89 -22.84
N HIS A 255 9.89 -13.06 -23.14
CA HIS A 255 9.96 -14.23 -22.28
C HIS A 255 10.76 -15.34 -22.95
N ARG A 256 11.57 -16.05 -22.18
CA ARG A 256 12.31 -17.23 -22.62
C ARG A 256 12.13 -18.36 -21.61
N PRO A 257 11.65 -19.55 -22.01
CA PRO A 257 11.55 -20.67 -21.10
C PRO A 257 12.94 -21.12 -20.65
N LEU A 258 13.07 -21.40 -19.36
CA LEU A 258 14.26 -21.96 -18.74
C LEU A 258 13.95 -23.33 -18.14
N SER A 259 14.96 -24.17 -18.02
CA SER A 259 14.87 -25.43 -17.28
C SER A 259 16.19 -25.75 -16.62
N LYS A 260 16.14 -26.33 -15.42
CA LYS A 260 17.34 -26.80 -14.71
C LYS A 260 17.03 -28.00 -13.84
N LEU A 261 18.04 -28.83 -13.59
CA LEU A 261 17.95 -29.96 -12.66
C LEU A 261 18.27 -29.49 -11.24
N VAL A 262 17.36 -29.76 -10.30
CA VAL A 262 17.53 -29.46 -8.87
C VAL A 262 17.24 -30.74 -8.09
N LYS A 263 18.25 -31.29 -7.41
CA LYS A 263 18.14 -32.53 -6.61
C LYS A 263 17.48 -33.71 -7.37
N GLY A 264 17.79 -33.85 -8.66
CA GLY A 264 17.24 -34.91 -9.52
C GLY A 264 15.87 -34.61 -10.14
N GLY A 265 15.21 -33.50 -9.77
CA GLY A 265 13.96 -33.04 -10.39
C GLY A 265 14.20 -31.97 -11.45
N LEU A 266 13.43 -32.00 -12.54
CA LEU A 266 13.41 -30.93 -13.55
C LEU A 266 12.57 -29.76 -13.03
N MET A 267 13.20 -28.62 -12.82
CA MET A 267 12.54 -27.37 -12.43
C MET A 267 12.42 -26.46 -13.65
N ARG A 268 11.18 -26.05 -13.96
CA ARG A 268 10.89 -25.10 -15.04
C ARG A 268 11.01 -23.67 -14.53
N GLY A 269 11.41 -22.77 -15.41
CA GLY A 269 11.41 -21.34 -15.13
C GLY A 269 11.13 -20.51 -16.37
N VAL A 270 10.99 -19.21 -16.17
CA VAL A 270 10.86 -18.23 -17.24
C VAL A 270 11.81 -17.06 -16.97
N GLU A 271 12.65 -16.76 -17.96
CA GLU A 271 13.41 -15.52 -17.99
C GLU A 271 12.56 -14.44 -18.65
N ILE A 272 12.33 -13.36 -17.92
CA ILE A 272 11.60 -12.19 -18.41
C ILE A 272 12.64 -11.10 -18.64
N THR A 273 12.88 -10.77 -19.91
CA THR A 273 13.79 -9.69 -20.29
C THR A 273 12.98 -8.44 -20.57
N VAL A 274 13.23 -7.38 -19.81
CA VAL A 274 12.54 -6.09 -19.92
C VAL A 274 13.53 -5.04 -20.42
N THR A 275 13.22 -4.42 -21.55
CA THR A 275 14.02 -3.34 -22.11
C THR A 275 13.50 -2.01 -21.59
N LEU A 276 14.39 -1.22 -21.00
CA LEU A 276 14.07 0.08 -20.40
C LEU A 276 14.85 1.20 -21.07
N ASP A 277 14.17 2.31 -21.36
CA ASP A 277 14.79 3.59 -21.72
C ASP A 277 15.35 4.28 -20.47
N SER A 278 16.66 4.19 -20.27
CA SER A 278 17.34 4.76 -19.09
C SER A 278 17.26 6.28 -19.00
N THR A 279 17.04 6.98 -20.12
CA THR A 279 16.90 8.45 -20.14
C THR A 279 15.65 8.94 -19.40
N ARG A 280 14.73 8.01 -19.09
CA ARG A 280 13.48 8.29 -18.36
C ARG A 280 13.58 8.08 -16.85
N PHE A 281 14.73 7.64 -16.36
CA PHE A 281 15.01 7.47 -14.94
C PHE A 281 15.91 8.61 -14.44
N ALA A 282 15.90 8.85 -13.12
CA ALA A 282 16.78 9.86 -12.53
C ALA A 282 18.27 9.46 -12.55
N GLY A 283 18.56 8.17 -12.72
CA GLY A 283 19.91 7.61 -12.80
C GLY A 283 19.90 6.11 -12.55
N ASP A 284 21.09 5.51 -12.49
CA ASP A 284 21.26 4.06 -12.30
C ASP A 284 20.58 3.54 -11.03
N GLY A 285 20.58 4.31 -9.94
CA GLY A 285 19.93 3.93 -8.69
C GLY A 285 18.40 3.80 -8.80
N ASP A 286 17.74 4.74 -9.51
CA ASP A 286 16.29 4.70 -9.75
C ASP A 286 15.93 3.51 -10.64
N LEU A 287 16.75 3.22 -11.66
CA LEU A 287 16.59 2.07 -12.54
C LEU A 287 16.76 0.74 -11.78
N HIS A 288 17.77 0.61 -10.91
CA HIS A 288 17.98 -0.59 -10.11
C HIS A 288 16.87 -0.80 -9.08
N LEU A 289 16.37 0.26 -8.46
CA LEU A 289 15.25 0.19 -7.53
C LEU A 289 13.96 -0.23 -8.25
N PHE A 290 13.69 0.36 -9.41
CA PHE A 290 12.57 -0.03 -10.27
C PHE A 290 12.67 -1.51 -10.70
N GLY A 291 13.86 -1.96 -11.10
CA GLY A 291 14.11 -3.35 -11.44
C GLY A 291 13.92 -4.31 -10.26
N SER A 292 14.34 -3.92 -9.06
CA SER A 292 14.15 -4.71 -7.84
C SER A 292 12.67 -4.81 -7.44
N MET A 293 11.91 -3.73 -7.61
CA MET A 293 10.46 -3.74 -7.47
C MET A 293 9.82 -4.67 -8.51
N LEU A 294 10.25 -4.59 -9.76
CA LEU A 294 9.72 -5.43 -10.84
C LEU A 294 10.04 -6.92 -10.63
N ASN A 295 11.23 -7.25 -10.11
CA ASN A 295 11.61 -8.62 -9.76
C ASN A 295 10.65 -9.20 -8.70
N ARG A 296 10.34 -8.42 -7.66
CA ARG A 296 9.37 -8.81 -6.63
C ARG A 296 7.96 -8.94 -7.21
N PHE A 297 7.54 -7.98 -8.04
CA PHE A 297 6.23 -7.98 -8.69
C PHE A 297 6.02 -9.23 -9.56
N LEU A 298 6.96 -9.53 -10.46
CA LEU A 298 6.90 -10.71 -11.32
C LEU A 298 7.04 -12.01 -10.52
N GLY A 299 7.80 -11.98 -9.42
CA GLY A 299 7.92 -13.06 -8.45
C GLY A 299 6.59 -13.51 -7.84
N LEU A 300 5.60 -12.61 -7.71
CA LEU A 300 4.26 -12.97 -7.21
C LEU A 300 3.50 -13.92 -8.13
N TYR A 301 3.87 -13.98 -9.42
CA TYR A 301 3.29 -14.91 -10.37
C TYR A 301 4.06 -16.22 -10.49
N ALA A 302 5.18 -16.37 -9.76
CA ALA A 302 5.88 -17.64 -9.67
C ALA A 302 4.99 -18.65 -8.92
N THR A 303 4.94 -19.89 -9.40
CA THR A 303 4.19 -20.97 -8.74
C THR A 303 5.17 -21.96 -8.09
N ILE A 304 4.66 -22.94 -7.34
CA ILE A 304 5.48 -23.97 -6.69
C ILE A 304 6.44 -24.67 -7.69
N ASN A 305 5.99 -24.84 -8.94
CA ASN A 305 6.72 -25.57 -9.98
C ASN A 305 7.38 -24.67 -11.04
N LEU A 306 7.34 -23.35 -10.86
CA LEU A 306 7.86 -22.37 -11.82
C LEU A 306 8.61 -21.26 -11.10
N TYR A 307 9.91 -21.10 -11.38
CA TYR A 307 10.67 -19.91 -10.96
C TYR A 307 10.66 -18.83 -12.04
N THR A 308 10.79 -17.58 -11.61
CA THR A 308 10.96 -16.43 -12.51
C THR A 308 12.39 -15.90 -12.39
N LYS A 309 12.93 -15.38 -13.47
CA LYS A 309 14.22 -14.68 -13.50
C LYS A 309 14.03 -13.37 -14.28
N LEU A 310 14.29 -12.23 -13.64
CA LEU A 310 14.25 -10.94 -14.32
C LEU A 310 15.64 -10.57 -14.87
N ALA A 311 15.65 -10.12 -16.13
CA ALA A 311 16.77 -9.40 -16.71
C ALA A 311 16.28 -8.05 -17.25
N ILE A 312 17.02 -6.97 -17.00
CA ILE A 312 16.75 -5.66 -17.57
C ILE A 312 17.84 -5.31 -18.56
N VAL A 313 17.45 -4.84 -19.74
CA VAL A 313 18.36 -4.27 -20.73
C VAL A 313 18.14 -2.76 -20.76
N SER A 314 19.14 -2.01 -20.31
CA SER A 314 19.12 -0.55 -20.31
C SER A 314 19.50 0.00 -21.69
N GLN A 315 18.63 0.77 -22.31
CA GLN A 315 18.93 1.52 -23.54
C GLN A 315 19.19 3.00 -23.20
N PRO A 316 20.14 3.67 -23.87
CA PRO A 316 20.92 3.21 -25.03
C PRO A 316 22.20 2.42 -24.66
N THR A 317 22.56 2.34 -23.37
CA THR A 317 23.86 1.77 -22.93
C THR A 317 24.06 0.29 -23.30
N GLY A 318 22.98 -0.46 -23.52
CA GLY A 318 23.00 -1.91 -23.73
C GLY A 318 23.32 -2.72 -22.46
N LYS A 319 23.47 -2.06 -21.30
CA LYS A 319 23.84 -2.72 -20.04
C LYS A 319 22.73 -3.69 -19.63
N ARG A 320 23.10 -4.96 -19.46
CA ARG A 320 22.20 -6.02 -18.96
C ARG A 320 22.39 -6.17 -17.45
N LEU A 321 21.31 -6.02 -16.72
CA LEU A 321 21.22 -6.22 -15.27
C LEU A 321 20.39 -7.47 -15.01
N GLU A 322 20.84 -8.34 -14.10
CA GLU A 322 20.13 -9.58 -13.77
C GLU A 322 19.83 -9.63 -12.28
N TRP A 323 18.63 -10.10 -11.96
CA TRP A 323 18.21 -10.36 -10.58
C TRP A 323 18.26 -11.86 -10.29
N PRO A 324 18.45 -12.23 -9.00
CA PRO A 324 18.37 -13.62 -8.58
C PRO A 324 17.01 -14.22 -8.89
N GLU A 325 17.00 -15.53 -9.11
CA GLU A 325 15.76 -16.27 -9.38
C GLU A 325 14.79 -16.15 -8.21
N THR A 326 13.52 -15.89 -8.53
CA THR A 326 12.44 -15.83 -7.53
C THR A 326 11.55 -17.06 -7.67
N LYS A 327 11.38 -17.78 -6.56
CA LYS A 327 10.47 -18.94 -6.49
C LYS A 327 9.18 -18.51 -5.82
N GLY A 328 8.06 -19.11 -6.24
CA GLY A 328 6.79 -18.93 -5.54
C GLY A 328 6.87 -19.54 -4.15
N GLU A 329 6.47 -18.79 -3.12
CA GLU A 329 6.33 -19.30 -1.75
C GLU A 329 4.96 -19.96 -1.51
N GLY A 330 4.10 -20.00 -2.53
CA GLY A 330 2.75 -20.53 -2.50
C GLY A 330 1.98 -20.14 -3.77
N ALA A 331 0.69 -20.44 -3.84
CA ALA A 331 -0.15 -19.88 -4.89
C ALA A 331 -0.16 -18.34 -4.77
N PRO A 332 -0.19 -17.57 -5.88
CA PRO A 332 -0.80 -16.26 -5.79
C PRO A 332 -2.23 -16.51 -5.30
N PHE A 333 -2.61 -15.85 -4.21
CA PHE A 333 -3.90 -15.93 -3.48
C PHE A 333 -3.95 -16.91 -2.31
#